data_AF-A0A127SKU4-F1
#
_entry.id   AF-A0A127SKU4-F1
#
_cell.length_a   1.000
_cell.length_b   1.000
_cell.length_c   1.000
_cell.angle_alpha   90.00
_cell.angle_beta   90.00
_cell.angle_gamma   90.00
#
_symmetry.space_group_name_H-M   'P 1'
#
loop_
_entity.id
_entity.type
_entity.pdbx_description
1 polymer ?
#
loop_
_entity_poly.entity_id
_entity_poly.type
_entity_poly.pdbx_seq_one_letter_code
_entity_poly.pdbx_strand_id
1 'polypeptide(L)'
;MCEIARNGYLKNKDRMYKMAALILWAQFIGAKLSCGFSLFETDSQKLSCYTAESSRLQFLHAVDNIPAHIWKALAFGNIDHVPSQYLSSDYKTDERNFEYNEGVLYLSTEAAIIKIVELLRKESVTAIEKFVEFTNWYADNLMIAESILFYAAAVFANVPNVAMPKKCKSSDFSEVIKGIKNQAWDLTYIVTWSTVYSNETIDKCYMFATDDITQKVIIVNTIPPGECLKALYSIFTTKKEIEMLNILFESKFGKSRILPMKELNDDEKVKNIKAVILEECALLQKMIQE
;
A
#
# COMPACT_ATOMS: atom_id res chain seq x y z
N MET A 1 14.47 -10.09 -1.66
CA MET A 1 14.94 -10.87 -2.82
C MET A 1 16.21 -10.26 -3.42
N CYS A 2 16.24 -8.96 -3.74
CA CYS A 2 17.42 -8.28 -4.29
C CYS A 2 18.69 -8.48 -3.44
N GLU A 3 18.59 -8.33 -2.12
CA GLU A 3 19.74 -8.55 -1.22
C GLU A 3 20.26 -9.99 -1.25
N ILE A 4 19.37 -11.00 -1.39
CA ILE A 4 19.79 -12.41 -1.54
C ILE A 4 20.52 -12.58 -2.88
N ALA A 5 20.01 -11.98 -3.96
CA ALA A 5 20.62 -12.06 -5.28
C ALA A 5 22.05 -11.50 -5.28
N ARG A 6 22.28 -10.42 -4.52
CA ARG A 6 23.56 -9.72 -4.45
C ARG A 6 24.54 -10.35 -3.46
N ASN A 7 24.08 -10.58 -2.24
CA ASN A 7 24.95 -10.97 -1.13
C ASN A 7 24.97 -12.48 -0.90
N GLY A 8 23.98 -13.19 -1.44
CA GLY A 8 23.73 -14.61 -1.23
C GLY A 8 22.93 -14.92 0.01
N TYR A 9 22.72 -13.98 0.93
CA TYR A 9 22.02 -14.21 2.19
C TYR A 9 21.22 -13.00 2.67
N LEU A 10 20.35 -13.22 3.66
CA LEU A 10 19.75 -12.16 4.49
C LEU A 10 20.17 -12.37 5.95
N LYS A 11 20.32 -11.28 6.69
CA LYS A 11 20.56 -11.34 8.15
C LYS A 11 19.45 -12.09 8.88
N ASN A 12 18.20 -11.91 8.46
CA ASN A 12 17.06 -12.65 8.99
C ASN A 12 16.89 -13.96 8.19
N LYS A 13 17.34 -15.08 8.78
CA LYS A 13 17.28 -16.41 8.15
C LYS A 13 15.84 -16.90 7.90
N ASP A 14 14.91 -16.64 8.83
CA ASP A 14 13.50 -17.01 8.65
C ASP A 14 12.89 -16.34 7.40
N ARG A 15 13.12 -15.03 7.23
CA ARG A 15 12.72 -14.30 6.02
C ARG A 15 13.39 -14.85 4.77
N MET A 16 14.68 -15.20 4.85
CA MET A 16 15.40 -15.80 3.72
C MET A 16 14.75 -17.11 3.27
N TYR A 17 14.45 -18.01 4.21
CA TYR A 17 13.82 -19.30 3.91
C TYR A 17 12.41 -19.13 3.34
N LYS A 18 11.62 -18.20 3.88
CA LYS A 18 10.30 -17.86 3.32
C LYS A 18 10.38 -17.32 1.89
N MET A 19 11.33 -16.42 1.61
CA MET A 19 11.55 -15.90 0.26
C MET A 19 12.01 -17.00 -0.70
N ALA A 20 12.91 -17.88 -0.26
CA ALA A 20 13.37 -19.02 -1.06
C ALA A 20 12.22 -19.99 -1.37
N ALA A 21 11.36 -20.27 -0.39
CA ALA A 21 10.18 -21.11 -0.57
C ALA A 21 9.17 -20.48 -1.55
N LEU A 22 8.94 -19.16 -1.46
CA LEU A 22 8.06 -18.44 -2.38
C LEU A 22 8.57 -18.50 -3.82
N ILE A 23 9.87 -18.25 -4.04
CA ILE A 23 10.46 -18.31 -5.39
C ILE A 23 10.41 -19.74 -5.94
N LEU A 24 10.78 -20.73 -5.14
CA LEU A 24 10.71 -22.14 -5.52
C LEU A 24 9.29 -22.55 -5.91
N TRP A 25 8.30 -22.19 -5.08
CA TRP A 25 6.90 -22.49 -5.35
C TRP A 25 6.44 -21.83 -6.65
N ALA A 26 6.75 -20.55 -6.85
CA ALA A 26 6.38 -19.83 -8.07
C ALA A 26 7.00 -20.48 -9.32
N GLN A 27 8.28 -20.84 -9.27
CA GLN A 27 8.96 -21.56 -10.37
C GLN A 27 8.31 -22.92 -10.64
N PHE A 28 7.90 -23.65 -9.59
CA PHE A 28 7.27 -24.97 -9.73
C PHE A 28 5.90 -24.91 -10.41
N ILE A 29 5.08 -23.90 -10.09
CA ILE A 29 3.76 -23.73 -10.70
C ILE A 29 3.79 -22.90 -12.00
N GLY A 30 4.98 -22.47 -12.45
CA GLY A 30 5.13 -21.61 -13.63
C GLY A 30 4.58 -20.19 -13.44
N ALA A 31 4.45 -19.71 -12.20
CA ALA A 31 4.02 -18.34 -11.92
C ALA A 31 5.13 -17.33 -12.20
N LYS A 32 4.78 -16.23 -12.85
CA LYS A 32 5.69 -15.11 -13.06
C LYS A 32 5.69 -14.20 -11.85
N LEU A 33 6.88 -13.99 -11.26
CA LEU A 33 7.07 -13.04 -10.18
C LEU A 33 7.39 -11.65 -10.73
N SER A 34 6.77 -10.63 -10.14
CA SER A 34 7.05 -9.22 -10.43
C SER A 34 7.20 -8.46 -9.12
N CYS A 35 8.17 -7.55 -9.07
CA CYS A 35 8.31 -6.61 -7.95
C CYS A 35 7.30 -5.45 -8.04
N GLY A 36 6.56 -5.34 -9.15
CA GLY A 36 5.63 -4.24 -9.39
C GLY A 36 6.26 -2.88 -9.13
N PHE A 37 5.54 -2.03 -8.39
CA PHE A 37 5.97 -0.68 -8.03
C PHE A 37 6.75 -0.59 -6.71
N SER A 38 6.94 -1.71 -6.00
CA SER A 38 7.54 -1.69 -4.65
C SER A 38 8.98 -1.16 -4.60
N LEU A 39 9.73 -1.25 -5.70
CA LEU A 39 11.12 -0.80 -5.76
C LEU A 39 11.28 0.68 -6.09
N PHE A 40 10.21 1.39 -6.48
CA PHE A 40 10.30 2.83 -6.77
C PHE A 40 10.42 3.70 -5.51
N GLU A 41 10.01 3.17 -4.35
CA GLU A 41 10.17 3.86 -3.07
C GLU A 41 11.63 4.26 -2.82
N THR A 42 12.59 3.40 -3.18
CA THR A 42 14.02 3.63 -2.92
C THR A 42 14.55 4.86 -3.61
N ASP A 43 14.05 5.17 -4.82
CA ASP A 43 14.45 6.34 -5.59
C ASP A 43 13.76 7.60 -5.08
N SER A 44 12.45 7.50 -4.83
CA SER A 44 11.65 8.65 -4.35
C SER A 44 12.13 9.20 -3.00
N GLN A 45 12.65 8.33 -2.12
CA GLN A 45 13.10 8.71 -0.79
C GLN A 45 14.64 8.73 -0.65
N LYS A 46 15.40 8.46 -1.71
CA LYS A 46 16.87 8.31 -1.69
C LYS A 46 17.37 7.38 -0.58
N LEU A 47 16.60 6.34 -0.27
CA LEU A 47 16.87 5.40 0.84
C LEU A 47 18.02 4.43 0.52
N SER A 48 18.39 4.31 -0.76
CA SER A 48 19.35 3.35 -1.26
C SER A 48 20.45 4.05 -2.04
N CYS A 49 21.67 3.50 -1.97
CA CYS A 49 22.75 3.87 -2.89
C CYS A 49 22.56 3.29 -4.31
N TYR A 50 21.51 2.48 -4.52
CA TYR A 50 21.15 1.89 -5.81
C TYR A 50 19.80 2.43 -6.27
N THR A 51 19.69 2.63 -7.58
CA THR A 51 18.44 3.03 -8.24
C THR A 51 17.39 1.92 -8.19
N ALA A 52 16.12 2.26 -8.40
CA ALA A 52 15.01 1.33 -8.51
C ALA A 52 15.24 0.37 -9.67
N GLU A 53 15.83 0.84 -10.77
CA GLU A 53 16.16 0.01 -11.93
C GLU A 53 17.26 -1.00 -11.61
N SER A 54 18.32 -0.59 -10.91
CA SER A 54 19.34 -1.54 -10.43
C SER A 54 18.72 -2.59 -9.51
N SER A 55 17.84 -2.16 -8.60
CA SER A 55 17.14 -3.06 -7.68
C SER A 55 16.20 -4.02 -8.43
N ARG A 56 15.55 -3.56 -9.51
CA ARG A 56 14.68 -4.37 -10.37
C ARG A 56 15.47 -5.42 -11.14
N LEU A 57 16.65 -5.06 -11.66
CA LEU A 57 17.54 -6.02 -12.33
C LEU A 57 18.06 -7.09 -11.36
N GLN A 58 18.39 -6.72 -10.12
CA GLN A 58 18.74 -7.68 -9.06
C GLN A 58 17.56 -8.60 -8.71
N PHE A 59 16.34 -8.06 -8.66
CA PHE A 59 15.13 -8.86 -8.47
C PHE A 59 14.96 -9.89 -9.59
N LEU A 60 15.07 -9.46 -10.86
CA LEU A 60 14.95 -10.34 -12.01
C LEU A 60 16.03 -11.42 -12.03
N HIS A 61 17.29 -11.06 -11.72
CA HIS A 61 18.36 -12.05 -11.57
C HIS A 61 18.02 -13.12 -10.54
N ALA A 62 17.42 -12.73 -9.39
CA ALA A 62 17.01 -13.70 -8.38
C ALA A 62 15.98 -14.70 -8.91
N VAL A 63 14.96 -14.22 -9.61
CA VAL A 63 13.81 -15.07 -10.02
C VAL A 63 14.08 -15.86 -11.30
N ASP A 64 14.88 -15.32 -12.22
CA ASP A 64 15.11 -15.88 -13.55
C ASP A 64 16.44 -16.63 -13.69
N ASN A 65 17.49 -16.21 -12.96
CA ASN A 65 18.85 -16.74 -13.17
C ASN A 65 19.33 -17.69 -12.07
N ILE A 66 18.82 -17.58 -10.84
CA ILE A 66 19.19 -18.50 -9.76
C ILE A 66 18.40 -19.81 -9.92
N PRO A 67 19.07 -20.98 -10.07
CA PRO A 67 18.39 -22.24 -10.34
C PRO A 67 17.48 -22.70 -9.19
N ALA A 68 16.35 -23.34 -9.53
CA ALA A 68 15.38 -23.86 -8.57
C ALA A 68 15.98 -24.78 -7.50
N HIS A 69 17.00 -25.58 -7.82
CA HIS A 69 17.65 -26.47 -6.84
C HIS A 69 18.41 -25.69 -5.73
N ILE A 70 18.89 -24.48 -6.03
CA ILE A 70 19.50 -23.59 -5.04
C ILE A 70 18.42 -23.01 -4.13
N TRP A 71 17.32 -22.53 -4.70
CA TRP A 71 16.16 -22.06 -3.92
C TRP A 71 15.58 -23.16 -3.03
N LYS A 72 15.51 -24.38 -3.54
CA LYS A 72 15.14 -25.57 -2.76
C LYS A 72 16.08 -25.81 -1.59
N ALA A 73 17.39 -25.83 -1.84
CA ALA A 73 18.36 -26.05 -0.77
C ALA A 73 18.30 -24.96 0.32
N LEU A 74 18.11 -23.69 -0.07
CA LEU A 74 17.89 -22.58 0.87
C LEU A 74 16.59 -22.75 1.66
N ALA A 75 15.47 -23.04 0.99
CA ALA A 75 14.15 -23.16 1.61
C ALA A 75 14.10 -24.27 2.66
N PHE A 76 14.80 -25.39 2.43
CA PHE A 76 14.93 -26.49 3.38
C PHE A 76 16.05 -26.30 4.42
N GLY A 77 16.80 -25.21 4.36
CA GLY A 77 17.92 -24.94 5.27
C GLY A 77 19.14 -25.84 5.06
N ASN A 78 19.25 -26.50 3.91
CA ASN A 78 20.40 -27.34 3.55
C ASN A 78 21.65 -26.50 3.23
N ILE A 79 21.43 -25.26 2.80
CA ILE A 79 22.46 -24.21 2.65
C ILE A 79 21.93 -22.94 3.29
N ASP A 80 22.84 -22.05 3.71
CA ASP A 80 22.50 -20.77 4.33
C ASP A 80 22.89 -19.55 3.48
N HIS A 81 23.38 -19.79 2.27
CA HIS A 81 23.69 -18.77 1.28
C HIS A 81 23.56 -19.31 -0.15
N VAL A 82 23.22 -18.43 -1.10
CA VAL A 82 23.36 -18.69 -2.53
C VAL A 82 24.86 -18.77 -2.87
N PRO A 83 25.32 -19.80 -3.60
CA PRO A 83 26.71 -19.89 -4.01
C PRO A 83 27.16 -18.70 -4.87
N SER A 84 28.39 -18.23 -4.65
CA SER A 84 28.93 -16.99 -5.24
C SER A 84 28.80 -16.89 -6.77
N GLN A 85 28.89 -18.01 -7.49
CA GLN A 85 28.77 -18.06 -8.94
C GLN A 85 27.37 -17.73 -9.48
N TYR A 86 26.35 -17.76 -8.61
CA TYR A 86 24.97 -17.41 -8.96
C TYR A 86 24.57 -16.02 -8.50
N LEU A 87 25.47 -15.26 -7.87
CA LEU A 87 25.18 -13.91 -7.41
C LEU A 87 25.09 -12.93 -8.58
N SER A 88 24.25 -11.93 -8.43
CA SER A 88 24.14 -10.83 -9.39
C SER A 88 25.38 -9.94 -9.32
N SER A 89 25.85 -9.46 -10.46
CA SER A 89 26.83 -8.35 -10.49
C SER A 89 26.17 -7.02 -10.11
N ASP A 90 26.98 -6.02 -9.79
CA ASP A 90 26.48 -4.65 -9.66
C ASP A 90 26.03 -4.14 -11.04
N TYR A 91 24.73 -3.93 -11.21
CA TYR A 91 24.18 -3.34 -12.41
C TYR A 91 24.41 -1.83 -12.40
N LYS A 92 25.22 -1.35 -13.34
CA LYS A 92 25.28 0.09 -13.66
C LYS A 92 24.09 0.43 -14.54
N THR A 93 23.22 1.29 -14.04
CA THR A 93 22.07 1.78 -14.78
C THR A 93 22.16 3.30 -14.88
N ASP A 94 21.67 3.85 -15.98
CA ASP A 94 21.51 5.30 -16.07
C ASP A 94 20.50 5.74 -15.02
N GLU A 95 20.77 6.86 -14.35
CA GLU A 95 19.80 7.48 -13.46
C GLU A 95 18.57 7.87 -14.28
N ARG A 96 17.43 7.26 -13.94
CA ARG A 96 16.12 7.70 -14.43
C ARG A 96 15.34 8.26 -13.26
N ASN A 97 15.05 9.54 -13.30
CA ASN A 97 14.20 10.17 -12.30
C ASN A 97 12.73 9.85 -12.62
N PHE A 98 12.12 8.99 -11.81
CA PHE A 98 10.68 8.75 -11.84
C PHE A 98 10.03 9.45 -10.64
N GLU A 99 9.27 10.51 -10.90
CA GLU A 99 8.50 11.22 -9.86
C GLU A 99 7.13 10.55 -9.67
N TYR A 100 7.13 9.32 -9.15
CA TYR A 100 5.87 8.58 -8.92
C TYR A 100 5.03 9.23 -7.82
N ASN A 101 5.68 9.93 -6.88
CA ASN A 101 5.07 10.67 -5.78
C ASN A 101 4.33 11.94 -6.24
N GLU A 102 4.29 12.22 -7.54
CA GLU A 102 3.54 13.32 -8.13
C GLU A 102 2.33 12.84 -8.95
N GLY A 103 2.13 11.52 -9.03
CA GLY A 103 1.03 10.90 -9.77
C GLY A 103 -0.32 10.95 -9.02
N VAL A 104 -1.41 10.94 -9.79
CA VAL A 104 -2.80 11.00 -9.29
C VAL A 104 -3.07 9.98 -8.18
N LEU A 105 -2.63 8.72 -8.35
CA LEU A 105 -2.89 7.65 -7.38
C LEU A 105 -2.18 7.89 -6.04
N TYR A 106 -0.91 8.28 -6.07
CA TYR A 106 -0.16 8.57 -4.85
C TYR A 106 -0.75 9.77 -4.12
N LEU A 107 -0.93 10.89 -4.83
CA LEU A 107 -1.45 12.11 -4.23
C LEU A 107 -2.86 11.91 -3.65
N SER A 108 -3.72 11.14 -4.34
CA SER A 108 -5.04 10.78 -3.79
C SER A 108 -4.91 9.98 -2.50
N THR A 109 -3.97 9.04 -2.46
CA THR A 109 -3.72 8.23 -1.26
C THR A 109 -3.14 9.08 -0.13
N GLU A 110 -2.19 9.97 -0.43
CA GLU A 110 -1.61 10.91 0.53
C GLU A 110 -2.70 11.81 1.13
N ALA A 111 -3.55 12.43 0.30
CA ALA A 111 -4.67 13.24 0.74
C ALA A 111 -5.61 12.46 1.69
N ALA A 112 -5.97 11.23 1.34
CA ALA A 112 -6.80 10.38 2.20
C ALA A 112 -6.13 10.07 3.54
N ILE A 113 -4.81 9.79 3.55
CA ILE A 113 -4.07 9.52 4.80
C ILE A 113 -3.92 10.77 5.66
N ILE A 114 -3.74 11.96 5.07
CA ILE A 114 -3.79 13.23 5.81
C ILE A 114 -5.12 13.35 6.55
N LYS A 115 -6.25 13.11 5.85
CA LYS A 115 -7.57 13.19 6.47
C LYS A 115 -7.77 12.18 7.59
N ILE A 116 -7.29 10.94 7.41
CA ILE A 116 -7.34 9.92 8.45
C ILE A 116 -6.54 10.36 9.68
N VAL A 117 -5.35 10.94 9.50
CA VAL A 117 -4.53 11.43 10.62
C VAL A 117 -5.17 12.62 11.34
N GLU A 118 -5.80 13.55 10.61
CA GLU A 118 -6.60 14.61 11.21
C GLU A 118 -7.70 14.03 12.12
N LEU A 119 -8.49 13.09 11.61
CA LEU A 119 -9.60 12.49 12.34
C LEU A 119 -9.13 11.64 13.52
N LEU A 120 -7.99 10.97 13.41
CA LEU A 120 -7.37 10.25 14.52
C LEU A 120 -7.06 11.16 15.71
N ARG A 121 -6.80 12.45 15.47
CA ARG A 121 -6.52 13.45 16.52
C ARG A 121 -7.78 13.94 17.25
N LYS A 122 -8.98 13.75 16.69
CA LYS A 122 -10.25 14.13 17.35
C LYS A 122 -10.63 13.09 18.41
N GLU A 123 -10.23 13.30 19.66
CA GLU A 123 -10.41 12.29 20.73
C GLU A 123 -11.87 12.13 21.19
N SER A 124 -12.68 13.18 21.07
CA SER A 124 -14.09 13.19 21.48
C SER A 124 -15.06 12.54 20.48
N VAL A 125 -14.57 12.09 19.32
CA VAL A 125 -15.38 11.54 18.23
C VAL A 125 -15.23 10.02 18.18
N THR A 126 -16.34 9.30 18.08
CA THR A 126 -16.33 7.83 18.03
C THR A 126 -15.73 7.30 16.71
N ALA A 127 -15.36 6.02 16.68
CA ALA A 127 -14.77 5.40 15.50
C ALA A 127 -15.69 5.46 14.27
N ILE A 128 -16.99 5.19 14.45
CA ILE A 128 -17.98 5.27 13.37
C ILE A 128 -18.21 6.71 12.89
N GLU A 129 -18.23 7.69 13.80
CA GLU A 129 -18.40 9.09 13.44
C GLU A 129 -17.21 9.60 12.61
N LYS A 130 -15.97 9.22 13.00
CA LYS A 130 -14.76 9.48 12.21
C LYS A 130 -14.85 8.81 10.84
N PHE A 131 -15.33 7.57 10.78
CA PHE A 131 -15.47 6.86 9.51
C PHE A 131 -16.50 7.51 8.58
N VAL A 132 -17.64 7.95 9.12
CA VAL A 132 -18.67 8.69 8.36
C VAL A 132 -18.13 10.04 7.88
N GLU A 133 -17.47 10.80 8.75
CA GLU A 133 -16.85 12.09 8.38
C GLU A 133 -15.79 11.91 7.28
N PHE A 134 -14.90 10.92 7.45
CA PHE A 134 -13.92 10.55 6.44
C PHE A 134 -14.58 10.19 5.11
N THR A 135 -15.57 9.29 5.13
CA THR A 135 -16.16 8.76 3.89
C THR A 135 -16.92 9.82 3.13
N ASN A 136 -17.61 10.73 3.84
CA ASN A 136 -18.25 11.89 3.21
C ASN A 136 -17.22 12.78 2.51
N TRP A 137 -16.17 13.17 3.23
CA TRP A 137 -15.07 13.96 2.66
C TRP A 137 -14.41 13.24 1.48
N TYR A 138 -14.16 11.93 1.62
CA TYR A 138 -13.45 11.14 0.62
C TYR A 138 -14.27 11.00 -0.66
N ALA A 139 -15.59 10.79 -0.54
CA ALA A 139 -16.49 10.70 -1.68
C ALA A 139 -16.64 12.02 -2.44
N ASP A 140 -16.55 13.16 -1.74
CA ASP A 140 -16.71 14.50 -2.32
C ASP A 140 -15.43 15.00 -3.00
N ASN A 141 -14.25 14.53 -2.55
CA ASN A 141 -12.96 15.06 -3.01
C ASN A 141 -12.18 14.10 -3.92
N LEU A 142 -12.30 12.78 -3.76
CA LEU A 142 -11.39 11.82 -4.40
C LEU A 142 -12.12 10.60 -5.00
N MET A 143 -11.43 9.93 -5.92
CA MET A 143 -11.86 8.61 -6.41
C MET A 143 -11.68 7.58 -5.30
N ILE A 144 -12.71 6.76 -5.09
CA ILE A 144 -12.74 5.82 -3.95
C ILE A 144 -12.00 4.54 -4.31
N ALA A 145 -11.10 4.13 -3.43
CA ALA A 145 -10.57 2.79 -3.36
C ALA A 145 -11.05 2.09 -2.07
N GLU A 146 -11.55 0.85 -2.22
CA GLU A 146 -12.04 0.03 -1.10
C GLU A 146 -10.95 -0.22 -0.04
N SER A 147 -9.70 -0.39 -0.47
CA SER A 147 -8.55 -0.56 0.44
C SER A 147 -8.36 0.63 1.39
N ILE A 148 -8.66 1.84 0.93
CA ILE A 148 -8.58 3.07 1.75
C ILE A 148 -9.77 3.16 2.70
N LEU A 149 -10.98 2.80 2.26
CA LEU A 149 -12.16 2.75 3.14
C LEU A 149 -11.96 1.75 4.28
N PHE A 150 -11.54 0.53 3.94
CA PHE A 150 -11.24 -0.48 4.94
C PHE A 150 -10.14 -0.02 5.90
N TYR A 151 -9.04 0.53 5.37
CA TYR A 151 -7.94 1.03 6.21
C TYR A 151 -8.40 2.11 7.19
N ALA A 152 -9.19 3.09 6.72
CA ALA A 152 -9.75 4.14 7.58
C ALA A 152 -10.60 3.56 8.72
N ALA A 153 -11.56 2.68 8.39
CA ALA A 153 -12.39 2.02 9.39
C ALA A 153 -11.57 1.21 10.40
N ALA A 154 -10.62 0.41 9.89
CA ALA A 154 -9.78 -0.45 10.71
C ALA A 154 -8.89 0.35 11.67
N VAL A 155 -8.33 1.47 11.21
CA VAL A 155 -7.52 2.37 12.02
C VAL A 155 -8.36 3.09 13.06
N PHE A 156 -9.54 3.61 12.72
CA PHE A 156 -10.41 4.30 13.68
C PHE A 156 -10.96 3.36 14.75
N ALA A 157 -11.26 2.10 14.39
CA ALA A 157 -11.76 1.09 15.30
C ALA A 157 -10.65 0.28 16.01
N ASN A 158 -9.37 0.59 15.75
CA ASN A 158 -8.21 -0.11 16.32
C ASN A 158 -8.25 -1.64 16.07
N VAL A 159 -8.56 -2.04 14.83
CA VAL A 159 -8.59 -3.44 14.41
C VAL A 159 -7.19 -4.06 14.59
N PRO A 160 -7.08 -5.26 15.18
CA PRO A 160 -5.79 -5.92 15.38
C PRO A 160 -4.98 -6.06 14.08
N ASN A 161 -3.66 -5.88 14.22
CA ASN A 161 -2.67 -6.01 13.14
C ASN A 161 -2.77 -4.96 12.01
N VAL A 162 -3.61 -3.92 12.16
CA VAL A 162 -3.63 -2.76 11.28
C VAL A 162 -2.89 -1.60 11.95
N ALA A 163 -1.73 -1.25 11.43
CA ALA A 163 -0.91 -0.17 11.97
C ALA A 163 -1.46 1.20 11.56
N MET A 164 -1.51 2.12 12.53
CA MET A 164 -1.72 3.54 12.27
C MET A 164 -0.49 4.15 11.57
N PRO A 165 -0.65 5.30 10.85
CA PRO A 165 0.50 6.02 10.33
C PRO A 165 1.48 6.35 11.47
N LYS A 166 2.77 6.10 11.24
CA LYS A 166 3.81 6.29 12.27
C LYS A 166 3.80 7.73 12.75
N LYS A 167 3.95 7.94 14.06
CA LYS A 167 4.01 9.27 14.68
C LYS A 167 2.77 10.15 14.39
N CYS A 168 1.62 9.58 14.03
CA CYS A 168 0.38 10.31 13.75
C CYS A 168 -0.12 11.19 14.91
N LYS A 169 0.36 10.95 16.15
CA LYS A 169 0.06 11.73 17.36
C LYS A 169 1.22 12.63 17.82
N SER A 170 2.32 12.72 17.07
CA SER A 170 3.46 13.58 17.43
C SER A 170 3.07 15.06 17.41
N SER A 171 3.71 15.87 18.25
CA SER A 171 3.64 17.33 18.20
C SER A 171 4.53 17.94 17.11
N ASP A 172 5.41 17.14 16.49
CA ASP A 172 6.23 17.59 15.36
C ASP A 172 5.51 17.28 14.04
N PHE A 173 5.02 18.33 13.38
CA PHE A 173 4.33 18.22 12.09
C PHE A 173 5.19 17.54 11.01
N SER A 174 6.50 17.81 10.97
CA SER A 174 7.40 17.18 9.99
C SER A 174 7.46 15.66 10.17
N GLU A 175 7.48 15.19 11.41
CA GLU A 175 7.46 13.76 11.71
C GLU A 175 6.11 13.11 11.41
N VAL A 176 5.01 13.85 11.60
CA VAL A 176 3.66 13.41 11.21
C VAL A 176 3.56 13.25 9.69
N ILE A 177 4.04 14.23 8.92
CA ILE A 177 4.04 14.19 7.45
C ILE A 177 4.90 13.03 6.92
N LYS A 178 6.06 12.75 7.51
CA LYS A 178 6.86 11.56 7.14
C LYS A 178 6.07 10.27 7.36
N GLY A 179 5.36 10.17 8.48
CA GLY A 179 4.48 9.03 8.77
C GLY A 179 3.36 8.86 7.76
N ILE A 180 2.72 9.97 7.38
CA ILE A 180 1.67 10.02 6.35
C ILE A 180 2.21 9.52 5.00
N LYS A 181 3.32 10.08 4.53
CA LYS A 181 3.91 9.75 3.23
C LYS A 181 4.32 8.28 3.12
N ASN A 182 4.89 7.73 4.18
CA ASN A 182 5.25 6.31 4.24
C ASN A 182 3.99 5.42 4.14
N GLN A 183 2.97 5.73 4.93
CA GLN A 183 1.72 4.95 4.90
C GLN A 183 0.98 5.09 3.57
N ALA A 184 1.01 6.28 2.97
CA ALA A 184 0.45 6.53 1.66
C ALA A 184 1.15 5.69 0.59
N TRP A 185 2.48 5.47 0.71
CA TRP A 185 3.19 4.61 -0.23
C TRP A 185 2.72 3.16 -0.17
N ASP A 186 2.66 2.60 1.04
CA ASP A 186 2.20 1.24 1.28
C ASP A 186 0.80 0.99 0.69
N LEU A 187 -0.13 1.93 0.90
CA LEU A 187 -1.50 1.82 0.38
C LEU A 187 -1.58 2.07 -1.12
N THR A 188 -0.78 2.97 -1.68
CA THR A 188 -0.77 3.22 -3.13
C THR A 188 -0.41 1.95 -3.88
N TYR A 189 0.48 1.11 -3.34
CA TYR A 189 0.80 -0.17 -3.95
C TYR A 189 -0.43 -1.10 -4.03
N ILE A 190 -1.23 -1.17 -2.97
CA ILE A 190 -2.48 -1.96 -2.93
C ILE A 190 -3.52 -1.39 -3.90
N VAL A 191 -3.73 -0.07 -3.90
CA VAL A 191 -4.67 0.62 -4.81
C VAL A 191 -4.25 0.43 -6.28
N THR A 192 -2.95 0.50 -6.56
CA THR A 192 -2.43 0.27 -7.91
C THR A 192 -2.66 -1.18 -8.32
N TRP A 193 -2.41 -2.13 -7.41
CA TRP A 193 -2.65 -3.55 -7.69
C TRP A 193 -4.12 -3.83 -8.02
N SER A 194 -5.07 -3.30 -7.23
CA SER A 194 -6.50 -3.49 -7.50
C SER A 194 -6.95 -2.83 -8.82
N THR A 195 -6.28 -1.78 -9.26
CA THR A 195 -6.60 -1.12 -10.54
C THR A 195 -6.06 -1.91 -11.74
N VAL A 196 -4.81 -2.39 -11.66
CA VAL A 196 -4.13 -3.06 -12.78
C VAL A 196 -4.54 -4.52 -12.92
N TYR A 197 -4.82 -5.19 -11.80
CA TYR A 197 -4.98 -6.64 -11.73
C TYR A 197 -6.41 -7.09 -11.33
N SER A 198 -7.39 -6.18 -11.32
CA SER A 198 -8.80 -6.50 -11.04
C SER A 198 -9.47 -7.34 -12.13
N ASN A 199 -8.98 -7.28 -13.37
CA ASN A 199 -9.55 -8.01 -14.49
C ASN A 199 -8.96 -9.42 -14.60
N GLU A 200 -9.19 -10.24 -13.57
CA GLU A 200 -8.87 -11.66 -13.63
C GLU A 200 -9.73 -12.38 -14.68
N THR A 201 -9.12 -13.28 -15.43
CA THR A 201 -9.82 -14.18 -16.35
C THR A 201 -9.55 -15.61 -15.94
N ILE A 202 -10.28 -16.57 -16.51
CA ILE A 202 -10.06 -18.00 -16.22
C ILE A 202 -8.60 -18.44 -16.49
N ASP A 203 -7.89 -17.72 -17.35
CA ASP A 203 -6.51 -17.98 -17.75
C ASP A 203 -5.48 -17.06 -17.06
N LYS A 204 -5.92 -16.09 -16.25
CA LYS A 204 -5.07 -15.09 -15.60
C LYS A 204 -5.53 -14.85 -14.17
N CYS A 205 -4.81 -15.45 -13.23
CA CYS A 205 -4.91 -15.18 -11.80
C CYS A 205 -3.71 -14.34 -11.35
N TYR A 206 -3.99 -13.30 -10.57
CA TYR A 206 -2.99 -12.44 -9.97
C TYR A 206 -2.95 -12.67 -8.47
N MET A 207 -1.73 -12.80 -7.93
CA MET A 207 -1.54 -12.94 -6.48
C MET A 207 -0.74 -11.77 -5.95
N PHE A 208 -1.15 -11.26 -4.79
CA PHE A 208 -0.38 -10.29 -4.06
C PHE A 208 0.39 -11.00 -2.94
N ALA A 209 1.71 -10.79 -2.91
CA ALA A 209 2.58 -11.34 -1.87
C ALA A 209 3.23 -10.21 -1.09
N THR A 210 3.12 -10.26 0.24
CA THR A 210 3.78 -9.32 1.16
C THR A 210 4.14 -10.03 2.46
N ASP A 211 5.20 -9.57 3.13
CA ASP A 211 5.51 -9.97 4.50
C ASP A 211 4.84 -9.04 5.53
N ASP A 212 4.33 -7.88 5.09
CA ASP A 212 3.68 -6.89 5.95
C ASP A 212 2.30 -7.35 6.41
N ILE A 213 2.07 -7.35 7.72
CA ILE A 213 0.82 -7.86 8.30
C ILE A 213 -0.36 -6.92 8.06
N THR A 214 -0.14 -5.60 8.04
CA THR A 214 -1.19 -4.61 7.79
C THR A 214 -1.65 -4.71 6.34
N GLN A 215 -0.72 -4.81 5.38
CA GLN A 215 -1.07 -5.01 3.98
C GLN A 215 -1.85 -6.33 3.76
N LYS A 216 -1.47 -7.42 4.44
CA LYS A 216 -2.23 -8.69 4.40
C LYS A 216 -3.67 -8.49 4.87
N VAL A 217 -3.87 -7.86 6.02
CA VAL A 217 -5.20 -7.63 6.58
C VAL A 217 -6.04 -6.75 5.66
N ILE A 218 -5.47 -5.73 5.03
CA ILE A 218 -6.19 -4.90 4.06
C ILE A 218 -6.65 -5.72 2.87
N ILE A 219 -5.75 -6.50 2.26
CA ILE A 219 -6.04 -7.24 1.03
C ILE A 219 -7.13 -8.29 1.26
N VAL A 220 -7.02 -9.10 2.31
CA VAL A 220 -8.01 -10.17 2.57
C VAL A 220 -9.41 -9.64 2.88
N ASN A 221 -9.52 -8.38 3.31
CA ASN A 221 -10.79 -7.73 3.62
C ASN A 221 -11.28 -6.81 2.49
N THR A 222 -10.57 -6.71 1.37
CA THR A 222 -10.95 -5.83 0.25
C THR A 222 -10.98 -6.55 -1.09
N ILE A 223 -10.41 -7.75 -1.17
CA ILE A 223 -10.36 -8.57 -2.37
C ILE A 223 -10.80 -10.00 -1.98
N PRO A 224 -11.75 -10.64 -2.71
CA PRO A 224 -12.40 -10.18 -3.95
C PRO A 224 -13.49 -9.10 -3.74
N PRO A 225 -14.11 -8.58 -4.82
CA PRO A 225 -15.17 -7.57 -4.71
C PRO A 225 -16.29 -7.96 -3.74
N GLY A 226 -16.69 -7.00 -2.91
CA GLY A 226 -17.73 -7.18 -1.88
C GLY A 226 -17.20 -7.55 -0.49
N GLU A 227 -15.93 -7.98 -0.36
CA GLU A 227 -15.33 -8.23 0.96
C GLU A 227 -15.19 -6.95 1.79
N CYS A 228 -14.91 -5.80 1.15
CA CYS A 228 -14.82 -4.53 1.86
C CYS A 228 -16.10 -4.20 2.64
N LEU A 229 -17.27 -4.40 2.01
CA LEU A 229 -18.54 -4.12 2.66
C LEU A 229 -18.77 -5.05 3.85
N LYS A 230 -18.50 -6.36 3.69
CA LYS A 230 -18.60 -7.35 4.78
C LYS A 230 -17.68 -6.99 5.94
N ALA A 231 -16.46 -6.57 5.65
CA ALA A 231 -15.48 -6.16 6.64
C ALA A 231 -15.94 -4.89 7.41
N LEU A 232 -16.56 -3.92 6.73
CA LEU A 232 -17.09 -2.73 7.40
C LEU A 232 -18.23 -3.08 8.38
N TYR A 233 -19.14 -3.99 8.00
CA TYR A 233 -20.19 -4.47 8.90
C TYR A 233 -19.69 -5.41 10.02
N SER A 234 -18.49 -5.98 9.89
CA SER A 234 -17.87 -6.76 10.97
C SER A 234 -17.09 -5.88 11.95
N ILE A 235 -16.61 -4.72 11.50
CA ILE A 235 -15.99 -3.69 12.36
C ILE A 235 -17.06 -2.93 13.15
N PHE A 236 -18.13 -2.51 12.48
CA PHE A 236 -19.18 -1.66 13.04
C PHE A 236 -20.48 -2.46 13.21
N THR A 237 -20.71 -2.96 14.43
CA THR A 237 -21.68 -4.05 14.68
C THR A 237 -22.93 -3.64 15.43
N THR A 238 -22.93 -2.47 16.08
CA THR A 238 -24.12 -2.04 16.82
C THR A 238 -25.22 -1.60 15.87
N LYS A 239 -26.48 -1.73 16.29
CA LYS A 239 -27.64 -1.32 15.47
C LYS A 239 -27.53 0.13 14.97
N LYS A 240 -27.07 1.04 15.83
CA LYS A 240 -26.87 2.46 15.48
C LYS A 240 -25.78 2.63 14.44
N GLU A 241 -24.64 1.94 14.58
CA GLU A 241 -23.55 2.03 13.60
C GLU A 241 -23.94 1.46 12.24
N ILE A 242 -24.63 0.32 12.23
CA ILE A 242 -25.16 -0.30 11.01
C ILE A 242 -26.13 0.66 10.29
N GLU A 243 -27.01 1.32 11.03
CA GLU A 243 -27.91 2.33 10.48
C GLU A 243 -27.14 3.52 9.88
N MET A 244 -26.10 4.01 10.56
CA MET A 244 -25.22 5.07 10.04
C MET A 244 -24.50 4.64 8.76
N LEU A 245 -24.00 3.41 8.69
CA LEU A 245 -23.37 2.85 7.48
C LEU A 245 -24.35 2.76 6.32
N ASN A 246 -25.57 2.27 6.57
CA ASN A 246 -26.60 2.16 5.52
C ASN A 246 -26.93 3.53 4.92
N ILE A 247 -27.17 4.54 5.77
CA ILE A 247 -27.46 5.91 5.34
C ILE A 247 -26.28 6.48 4.53
N LEU A 248 -25.05 6.27 5.02
CA LEU A 248 -23.84 6.72 4.33
C LEU A 248 -23.70 6.07 2.94
N PHE A 249 -23.87 4.76 2.84
CA PHE A 249 -23.70 4.06 1.56
C PHE A 249 -24.78 4.40 0.55
N GLU A 250 -26.03 4.49 1.00
CA GLU A 250 -27.15 4.90 0.14
C GLU A 250 -26.94 6.32 -0.42
N SER A 251 -26.50 7.25 0.43
CA SER A 251 -26.32 8.66 0.04
C SER A 251 -25.08 8.90 -0.83
N LYS A 252 -23.95 8.22 -0.57
CA LYS A 252 -22.67 8.51 -1.24
C LYS A 252 -22.29 7.54 -2.36
N PHE A 253 -22.85 6.33 -2.39
CA PHE A 253 -22.42 5.27 -3.33
C PHE A 253 -23.56 4.73 -4.22
N GLY A 254 -24.73 5.36 -4.18
CA GLY A 254 -25.85 5.05 -5.07
C GLY A 254 -25.63 5.42 -6.54
N LYS A 255 -26.61 5.07 -7.38
CA LYS A 255 -26.58 5.31 -8.85
C LYS A 255 -26.39 6.78 -9.25
N SER A 256 -26.73 7.70 -8.35
CA SER A 256 -26.62 9.16 -8.58
C SER A 256 -25.28 9.74 -8.14
N ARG A 257 -24.30 8.91 -7.74
CA ARG A 257 -23.00 9.38 -7.29
C ARG A 257 -22.29 10.16 -8.41
N ILE A 258 -21.94 11.41 -8.11
CA ILE A 258 -21.03 12.20 -8.93
C ILE A 258 -19.60 11.76 -8.58
N LEU A 259 -18.86 11.30 -9.58
CA LEU A 259 -17.47 10.88 -9.41
C LEU A 259 -16.57 12.11 -9.51
N PRO A 260 -15.88 12.51 -8.42
CA PRO A 260 -15.04 13.70 -8.45
C PRO A 260 -13.91 13.51 -9.48
N MET A 261 -13.63 14.57 -10.23
CA MET A 261 -12.54 14.62 -11.21
C MET A 261 -12.62 13.59 -12.35
N LYS A 262 -13.76 12.91 -12.56
CA LYS A 262 -13.93 11.88 -13.59
C LYS A 262 -13.61 12.37 -15.00
N GLU A 263 -14.09 13.56 -15.33
CA GLU A 263 -13.97 14.17 -16.66
C GLU A 263 -12.67 14.97 -16.83
N LEU A 264 -11.82 15.04 -15.80
CA LEU A 264 -10.56 15.78 -15.83
C LEU A 264 -9.43 14.91 -16.41
N ASN A 265 -8.48 15.56 -17.06
CA ASN A 265 -7.21 14.92 -17.41
C ASN A 265 -6.30 14.78 -16.18
N ASP A 266 -5.16 14.10 -16.33
CA ASP A 266 -4.29 13.79 -15.20
C ASP A 266 -3.60 15.03 -14.61
N ASP A 267 -3.22 16.01 -15.43
CA ASP A 267 -2.62 17.26 -14.93
C ASP A 267 -3.63 18.08 -14.11
N GLU A 268 -4.88 18.14 -14.55
CA GLU A 268 -5.98 18.77 -13.84
C GLU A 268 -6.29 18.06 -12.51
N LYS A 269 -6.30 16.72 -12.52
CA LYS A 269 -6.44 15.91 -11.29
C LYS A 269 -5.32 16.21 -10.31
N VAL A 270 -4.07 16.15 -10.76
CA VAL A 270 -2.90 16.44 -9.93
C VAL A 270 -3.02 17.83 -9.29
N LYS A 271 -3.38 18.85 -10.08
CA LYS A 271 -3.57 20.21 -9.57
C LYS A 271 -4.64 20.28 -8.47
N ASN A 272 -5.80 19.65 -8.70
CA ASN A 272 -6.90 19.67 -7.74
C ASN A 272 -6.56 18.91 -6.47
N ILE A 273 -5.94 17.73 -6.57
CA ILE A 273 -5.54 16.93 -5.41
C ILE A 273 -4.47 17.66 -4.59
N LYS A 274 -3.51 18.32 -5.24
CA LYS A 274 -2.52 19.15 -4.53
C LYS A 274 -3.17 20.29 -3.74
N ALA A 275 -4.23 20.92 -4.28
CA ALA A 275 -4.98 21.93 -3.55
C ALA A 275 -5.65 21.35 -2.29
N VAL A 276 -6.27 20.17 -2.41
CA VAL A 276 -6.85 19.43 -1.27
C VAL A 276 -5.77 19.09 -0.24
N ILE A 277 -4.61 18.57 -0.66
CA ILE A 277 -3.48 18.27 0.24
C ILE A 277 -3.03 19.51 1.01
N LEU A 278 -2.92 20.65 0.34
CA LEU A 278 -2.51 21.91 0.97
C LEU A 278 -3.50 22.36 2.05
N GLU A 279 -4.80 22.29 1.74
CA GLU A 279 -5.87 22.64 2.68
C GLU A 279 -5.84 21.73 3.92
N GLU A 280 -5.85 20.41 3.72
CA GLU A 280 -5.86 19.45 4.82
C GLU A 280 -4.56 19.48 5.63
N CYS A 281 -3.41 19.73 5.00
CA CYS A 281 -2.14 19.95 5.72
C CYS A 281 -2.22 21.18 6.63
N ALA A 282 -2.81 22.28 6.16
CA ALA A 282 -2.95 23.49 6.96
C ALA A 282 -3.86 23.27 8.18
N LEU A 283 -4.96 22.55 8.00
CA LEU A 283 -5.86 22.16 9.10
C LEU A 283 -5.13 21.27 10.12
N LEU A 284 -4.43 20.23 9.64
CA LEU A 284 -3.68 19.32 10.49
C LEU A 284 -2.56 20.03 11.25
N GLN A 285 -1.84 20.94 10.61
CA GLN A 285 -0.77 21.71 11.25
C GLN A 285 -1.33 22.59 12.37
N LYS A 286 -2.47 23.25 12.13
CA LYS A 286 -3.15 24.04 13.16
C LYS A 286 -3.56 23.17 14.36
N MET A 287 -4.14 22.00 14.13
CA MET A 287 -4.51 21.05 15.19
C MET A 287 -3.33 20.50 16.01
N ILE A 288 -2.11 20.56 15.48
CA ILE A 288 -0.90 20.12 16.19
C ILE A 288 -0.33 21.23 17.09
N GLN A 289 -0.63 22.48 16.74
CA GLN A 289 -0.16 23.67 17.46
C GLN A 289 -1.10 24.09 18.60
N GLU A 290 -2.35 23.63 18.57
CA GLU A 290 -3.36 23.76 19.65
C GLU A 290 -3.18 22.67 20.71
#